data_AF-A0AA88HCI8-F1
#
_entry.id   AF-A0AA88HCI8-F1
#
_cell.length_a   1.000
_cell.length_b   1.000
_cell.length_c   1.000
_cell.angle_alpha   90.00
_cell.angle_beta   90.00
_cell.angle_gamma   90.00
#
_symmetry.space_group_name_H-M   'P 1'
#
loop_
_entity.id
_entity.type
_entity.pdbx_description
1 polymer ?
#
loop_
_entity_poly.entity_id
_entity_poly.type
_entity_poly.pdbx_seq_one_letter_code
_entity_poly.pdbx_strand_id
1 'polypeptide(L)'
;MTRCSYFPSFEFECPVNRVILSRMCPLWPFHIVILYVLALLPIFVATVNGINLGTKLKSFNVEFNFTSESRLTEHETTIVCFEVDDIDMNIPAHEFEYDAISLDDRIIEVTSNPPVVINNEKGGYFNLTGKFIGYTEVQILRRRNESQIERSKSLRVGVKRAERPIDKAFTGIIVLLVSIAFINMGCSLDLKVVKETLRRPVGPMIGFVSQFAFMPLCAFVLGLLLFPKNPELQLGLFVTGCSPGGGGSNLWTYILDGNLNLSVTMTCISTFAAFAMIPFWSFTLGRIVFSQSAIQIPYMRIVTMAAGLVVPLAVGIAIRRFLPRVADVLVKMLKPMASLFIVFIIVFGVYTNLYMFQIMGWQVFTAGFSLPFLGYCFGAVAAYLLRRPIEDVIAISVETGLQNTGIAIFLLRFTLPQPDADLNTVVPVASAIMTPLPLTIALIILKLRAWKAKSMETEKKAPSTILVAHDSITPLTYVEA
;
A
#
# COMPACT_ATOMS: atom_id res chain seq x y z
N MET A 1 -51.27 -50.08 18.54
CA MET A 1 -51.34 -49.62 17.14
C MET A 1 -50.88 -48.16 17.14
N THR A 2 -49.61 -47.77 17.12
CA THR A 2 -48.45 -48.09 16.26
C THR A 2 -48.60 -47.66 14.79
N ARG A 3 -47.85 -46.62 14.39
CA ARG A 3 -47.18 -46.31 13.09
C ARG A 3 -46.67 -44.86 13.18
N CYS A 4 -45.39 -44.49 13.20
CA CYS A 4 -44.15 -44.90 12.51
C CYS A 4 -44.18 -44.75 10.97
N SER A 5 -43.44 -43.75 10.47
CA SER A 5 -42.85 -43.60 9.12
C SER A 5 -41.93 -42.35 9.14
N TYR A 6 -40.68 -42.43 9.64
CA TYR A 6 -39.43 -42.61 8.88
C TYR A 6 -39.25 -41.73 7.63
N PHE A 7 -38.38 -40.72 7.74
CA PHE A 7 -37.54 -40.16 6.67
C PHE A 7 -36.14 -39.92 7.26
N PRO A 8 -35.06 -40.56 6.76
CA PRO A 8 -33.71 -40.32 7.24
C PRO A 8 -33.05 -39.18 6.45
N SER A 9 -32.71 -38.09 7.12
CA SER A 9 -31.75 -37.10 6.64
C SER A 9 -30.34 -37.63 6.87
N PHE A 10 -29.68 -38.03 5.78
CA PHE A 10 -28.25 -38.34 5.76
C PHE A 10 -27.43 -37.05 5.98
N GLU A 11 -27.02 -36.80 7.23
CA GLU A 11 -25.91 -35.91 7.53
C GLU A 11 -24.60 -36.64 7.23
N PHE A 12 -23.93 -36.27 6.13
CA PHE A 12 -22.52 -36.55 5.97
C PHE A 12 -21.73 -35.49 6.75
N GLU A 13 -21.56 -35.70 8.07
CA GLU A 13 -20.51 -35.03 8.82
C GLU A 13 -19.14 -35.56 8.34
N CYS A 14 -18.37 -34.71 7.66
CA CYS A 14 -16.98 -34.99 7.32
C CYS A 14 -16.07 -34.56 8.50
N PRO A 15 -15.37 -35.47 9.20
CA PRO A 15 -14.73 -35.16 10.48
C PRO A 15 -13.29 -34.63 10.38
N VAL A 16 -12.91 -33.97 9.28
CA VAL A 16 -11.50 -33.58 9.05
C VAL A 16 -11.18 -32.13 9.45
N ASN A 17 -12.18 -31.24 9.58
CA ASN A 17 -11.93 -29.79 9.78
C ASN A 17 -11.77 -29.31 11.23
N ARG A 18 -11.89 -30.18 12.24
CA ARG A 18 -11.84 -29.75 13.65
C ARG A 18 -10.48 -29.97 14.35
N VAL A 19 -9.52 -30.66 13.71
CA VAL A 19 -8.29 -31.12 14.39
C VAL A 19 -7.13 -30.10 14.33
N ILE A 20 -7.13 -29.14 13.41
CA ILE A 20 -6.00 -28.19 13.30
C ILE A 20 -6.15 -27.00 14.28
N LEU A 21 -7.37 -26.68 14.73
CA LEU A 21 -7.59 -25.61 15.70
C LEU A 21 -7.10 -25.92 17.12
N SER A 22 -6.91 -27.20 17.48
CA SER A 22 -6.50 -27.60 18.83
C SER A 22 -4.99 -27.55 19.08
N ARG A 23 -4.19 -27.23 18.06
CA ARG A 23 -2.72 -27.12 18.15
C ARG A 23 -2.15 -25.72 17.89
N MET A 24 -2.99 -24.68 17.91
CA MET A 24 -2.51 -23.29 17.84
C MET A 24 -2.63 -22.64 19.21
N CYS A 25 -1.49 -22.12 19.71
CA CYS A 25 -1.39 -21.45 21.01
C CYS A 25 -2.47 -20.35 21.12
N PRO A 26 -3.21 -20.23 22.25
CA PRO A 26 -4.34 -19.29 22.38
C PRO A 26 -3.96 -17.79 22.24
N LEU A 27 -2.65 -17.48 22.21
CA LEU A 27 -2.07 -16.14 22.04
C LEU A 27 -1.71 -15.78 20.59
N TRP A 28 -2.05 -16.61 19.60
CA TRP A 28 -1.64 -16.43 18.20
C TRP A 28 -2.09 -15.11 17.53
N PRO A 29 -3.24 -14.47 17.84
CA PRO A 29 -3.52 -13.12 17.33
C PRO A 29 -2.76 -12.02 18.10
N PHE A 30 -2.30 -12.28 19.32
CA PHE A 30 -1.69 -11.29 20.20
C PHE A 30 -0.24 -10.97 19.80
N HIS A 31 0.48 -11.95 19.25
CA HIS A 31 1.86 -11.75 18.78
C HIS A 31 1.91 -10.81 17.56
N ILE A 32 0.91 -10.90 16.66
CA ILE A 32 0.77 -9.96 15.55
C ILE A 32 0.45 -8.57 16.10
N VAL A 33 -0.49 -8.44 17.03
CA VAL A 33 -0.82 -7.14 17.65
C VAL A 33 0.38 -6.49 18.35
N ILE A 34 1.18 -7.26 19.10
CA ILE A 34 2.40 -6.75 19.77
C ILE A 34 3.44 -6.26 18.75
N LEU A 35 3.65 -7.01 17.66
CA LEU A 35 4.58 -6.64 16.60
C LEU A 35 4.13 -5.35 15.88
N TYR A 36 2.83 -5.15 15.74
CA TYR A 36 2.24 -3.93 15.15
C TYR A 36 2.32 -2.72 16.09
N VAL A 37 2.03 -2.91 17.38
CA VAL A 37 2.11 -1.83 18.39
C VAL A 37 3.55 -1.35 18.58
N LEU A 38 4.53 -2.27 18.58
CA LEU A 38 5.95 -1.91 18.64
C LEU A 38 6.45 -1.19 17.38
N ALA A 39 5.85 -1.45 16.21
CA ALA A 39 6.25 -0.83 14.95
C ALA A 39 5.63 0.57 14.72
N LEU A 40 4.38 0.80 15.13
CA LEU A 40 3.63 2.01 14.76
C LEU A 40 3.80 3.19 15.73
N LEU A 41 4.05 2.94 17.02
CA LEU A 41 4.16 3.99 18.03
C LEU A 41 5.36 4.95 17.85
N PRO A 42 6.56 4.48 17.44
CA PRO A 42 7.69 5.39 17.19
C PRO A 42 7.50 6.27 15.94
N ILE A 43 6.69 5.81 14.99
CA ILE A 43 6.51 6.44 13.67
C ILE A 43 5.48 7.58 13.73
N PHE A 44 4.45 7.45 14.57
CA PHE A 44 3.42 8.47 14.74
C PHE A 44 3.96 9.77 15.37
N VAL A 45 4.93 9.66 16.31
CA VAL A 45 5.48 10.81 17.05
C VAL A 45 6.41 11.69 16.19
N ALA A 46 6.97 11.17 15.09
CA ALA A 46 7.92 11.90 14.24
C ALA A 46 7.29 12.80 13.16
N THR A 47 5.97 12.80 13.00
CA THR A 47 5.29 13.39 11.82
C THR A 47 4.66 14.77 12.03
N VAL A 48 4.82 15.37 13.20
CA VAL A 48 4.26 16.68 13.51
C VAL A 48 5.33 17.75 13.34
N ASN A 49 5.50 18.29 12.13
CA ASN A 49 5.87 19.70 11.88
C ASN A 49 5.95 20.04 10.38
N GLY A 50 5.30 21.15 10.00
CA GLY A 50 5.66 21.92 8.80
C GLY A 50 4.49 22.44 7.96
N ILE A 51 4.18 23.73 8.08
CA ILE A 51 3.47 24.51 7.06
C ILE A 51 4.32 25.75 6.79
N ASN A 52 4.74 25.96 5.54
CA ASN A 52 5.28 27.24 5.08
C ASN A 52 4.45 27.76 3.91
N LEU A 53 4.07 29.04 4.02
CA LEU A 53 3.23 29.77 3.07
C LEU A 53 4.14 30.61 2.17
N GLY A 54 4.12 30.36 0.86
CA GLY A 54 4.90 31.11 -0.11
C GLY A 54 4.12 32.28 -0.70
N THR A 55 4.73 33.47 -0.70
CA THR A 55 4.22 34.69 -1.37
C THR A 55 4.81 34.83 -2.78
N LYS A 56 3.97 35.22 -3.75
CA LYS A 56 4.38 35.48 -5.15
C LYS A 56 5.19 36.78 -5.26
N LEU A 57 6.34 36.69 -5.92
CA LEU A 57 7.21 37.80 -6.33
C LEU A 57 7.35 37.80 -7.86
N LYS A 58 7.71 38.95 -8.45
CA LYS A 58 7.86 39.13 -9.90
C LYS A 58 9.10 38.38 -10.45
N SER A 59 9.00 37.92 -11.70
CA SER A 59 9.97 37.02 -12.33
C SER A 59 10.81 37.66 -13.45
N PHE A 60 12.10 37.31 -13.56
CA PHE A 60 12.99 37.62 -14.70
C PHE A 60 13.56 36.33 -15.35
N ASN A 61 14.11 36.42 -16.57
CA ASN A 61 14.63 35.27 -17.32
C ASN A 61 16.13 35.01 -17.05
N VAL A 62 16.49 33.74 -16.89
CA VAL A 62 17.86 33.22 -16.71
C VAL A 62 17.97 31.90 -17.46
N GLU A 63 19.09 31.68 -18.14
CA GLU A 63 19.46 30.41 -18.75
C GLU A 63 20.48 29.69 -17.85
N PHE A 64 20.25 28.42 -17.56
CA PHE A 64 21.16 27.61 -16.73
C PHE A 64 21.90 26.62 -17.62
N ASN A 65 23.22 26.51 -17.47
CA ASN A 65 24.03 25.48 -18.14
C ASN A 65 23.96 24.14 -17.38
N PHE A 66 22.77 23.80 -16.89
CA PHE A 66 22.45 22.56 -16.20
C PHE A 66 21.12 22.07 -16.75
N THR A 67 21.14 20.93 -17.42
CA THR A 67 19.92 20.35 -17.95
C THR A 67 19.07 19.81 -16.80
N SER A 68 17.76 20.06 -16.83
CA SER A 68 16.80 19.50 -15.86
C SER A 68 16.80 17.95 -15.83
N GLU A 69 17.42 17.31 -16.83
CA GLU A 69 17.61 15.86 -16.89
C GLU A 69 18.79 15.34 -16.07
N SER A 70 19.81 16.16 -15.76
CA SER A 70 20.92 15.75 -14.90
C SER A 70 20.49 15.72 -13.43
N ARG A 71 20.55 14.53 -12.81
CA ARG A 71 20.17 14.28 -11.42
C ARG A 71 21.41 14.15 -10.54
N LEU A 72 21.45 14.95 -9.47
CA LEU A 72 22.51 14.92 -8.46
C LEU A 72 22.39 13.66 -7.59
N THR A 73 23.52 13.05 -7.24
CA THR A 73 23.53 12.02 -6.20
C THR A 73 23.55 12.67 -4.81
N GLU A 74 22.97 12.03 -3.81
CA GLU A 74 23.05 12.45 -2.42
C GLU A 74 24.52 12.65 -1.99
N HIS A 75 24.82 13.78 -1.37
CA HIS A 75 26.16 14.28 -1.01
C HIS A 75 27.10 14.62 -2.18
N GLU A 76 26.63 14.55 -3.42
CA GLU A 76 27.37 15.04 -4.58
C GLU A 76 27.23 16.56 -4.69
N THR A 77 28.35 17.24 -4.91
CA THR A 77 28.40 18.67 -5.19
C THR A 77 28.70 18.89 -6.67
N THR A 78 27.86 19.65 -7.37
CA THR A 78 28.10 20.05 -8.76
C THR A 78 28.07 21.57 -8.88
N ILE A 79 28.93 22.10 -9.75
CA ILE A 79 28.97 23.52 -10.08
C ILE A 79 27.95 23.78 -11.19
N VAL A 80 27.02 24.70 -10.96
CA VAL A 80 26.06 25.15 -11.96
C VAL A 80 26.39 26.58 -12.36
N CYS A 81 26.57 26.78 -13.67
CA CYS A 81 26.74 28.10 -14.27
C CYS A 81 25.38 28.62 -14.77
N PHE A 82 25.17 29.93 -14.69
CA PHE A 82 23.97 30.59 -15.18
C PHE A 82 24.31 31.86 -15.96
N GLU A 83 23.46 32.20 -16.91
CA GLU A 83 23.54 33.41 -17.73
C GLU A 83 22.22 34.19 -17.65
N VAL A 84 22.30 35.52 -17.62
CA VAL A 84 21.13 36.42 -17.46
C VAL A 84 20.81 37.10 -18.79
N ASP A 85 19.64 36.81 -19.34
CA ASP A 85 19.22 37.29 -20.67
C ASP A 85 18.85 38.79 -20.71
N ASP A 86 18.35 39.35 -19.61
CA ASP A 86 17.63 40.64 -19.59
C ASP A 86 18.28 41.68 -18.66
N ILE A 87 19.45 42.19 -19.08
CA ILE A 87 20.13 43.30 -18.42
C ILE A 87 19.97 44.55 -19.29
N ASP A 88 19.12 45.46 -18.82
CA ASP A 88 18.94 46.82 -19.36
C ASP A 88 20.31 47.54 -19.41
N MET A 89 20.81 47.80 -20.63
CA MET A 89 22.21 48.19 -20.91
C MET A 89 22.61 49.57 -20.35
N ASN A 90 21.66 50.31 -19.77
CA ASN A 90 21.89 51.62 -19.15
C ASN A 90 22.26 51.55 -17.66
N ILE A 91 22.30 50.36 -17.06
CA ILE A 91 22.63 50.19 -15.64
C ILE A 91 23.95 49.41 -15.49
N PRO A 92 24.94 49.92 -14.73
CA PRO A 92 26.19 49.22 -14.51
C PRO A 92 25.97 47.89 -13.78
N ALA A 93 26.62 46.82 -14.26
CA ALA A 93 26.49 45.45 -13.74
C ALA A 93 26.84 45.30 -12.24
N HIS A 94 27.55 46.27 -11.66
CA HIS A 94 27.97 46.28 -10.25
C HIS A 94 26.85 46.71 -9.27
N GLU A 95 25.68 47.12 -9.76
CA GLU A 95 24.56 47.54 -8.90
C GLU A 95 23.65 46.36 -8.49
N PHE A 96 23.86 45.17 -9.04
CA PHE A 96 23.05 43.99 -8.75
C PHE A 96 23.86 42.89 -8.06
N GLU A 97 23.39 42.48 -6.89
CA GLU A 97 23.85 41.29 -6.18
C GLU A 97 22.97 40.10 -6.61
N TYR A 98 23.61 39.01 -7.01
CA TYR A 98 22.93 37.77 -7.38
C TYR A 98 23.18 36.72 -6.31
N ASP A 99 22.11 36.10 -5.82
CA ASP A 99 22.18 35.05 -4.81
C ASP A 99 21.34 33.86 -5.24
N ALA A 100 21.86 32.65 -5.07
CA ALA A 100 21.17 31.44 -5.51
C ALA A 100 20.52 30.76 -4.29
N ILE A 101 19.20 30.56 -4.35
CA ILE A 101 18.41 29.96 -3.27
C ILE A 101 17.74 28.67 -3.74
N SER A 102 17.63 27.70 -2.83
CA SER A 102 16.75 26.55 -3.01
C SER A 102 15.38 26.87 -2.39
N LEU A 103 14.29 26.41 -3.01
CA LEU A 103 12.96 26.48 -2.39
C LEU A 103 12.79 25.48 -1.24
N ASP A 104 13.59 24.42 -1.20
CA ASP A 104 13.66 23.46 -0.09
C ASP A 104 15.12 23.09 0.21
N ASP A 105 15.68 23.71 1.26
CA ASP A 105 17.05 23.49 1.73
C ASP A 105 17.27 22.08 2.32
N ARG A 106 16.19 21.31 2.55
CA ARG A 106 16.30 19.91 2.97
C ARG A 106 16.74 19.01 1.82
N ILE A 107 16.37 19.35 0.58
CA ILE A 107 16.66 18.55 -0.61
C ILE A 107 18.00 18.95 -1.21
N ILE A 108 18.25 20.26 -1.37
CA ILE A 108 19.49 20.79 -1.95
C ILE A 108 19.98 21.95 -1.11
N GLU A 109 21.26 21.91 -0.79
CA GLU A 109 21.99 23.07 -0.27
C GLU A 109 22.65 23.82 -1.42
N VAL A 110 22.41 25.12 -1.45
CA VAL A 110 23.09 26.02 -2.37
C VAL A 110 24.16 26.74 -1.59
N THR A 111 25.40 26.69 -2.07
CA THR A 111 26.49 27.48 -1.51
C THR A 111 27.00 28.39 -2.60
N SER A 112 26.63 29.67 -2.49
CA SER A 112 27.21 30.75 -3.28
C SER A 112 28.57 31.11 -2.70
N ASN A 113 29.65 30.85 -3.44
CA ASN A 113 30.88 31.61 -3.24
C ASN A 113 30.66 33.03 -3.82
N PRO A 114 31.35 34.08 -3.30
CA PRO A 114 31.07 35.47 -3.69
C PRO A 114 31.04 35.64 -5.22
N PRO A 115 30.18 36.51 -5.76
CA PRO A 115 29.88 36.59 -7.18
C PRO A 115 31.15 36.90 -7.98
N VAL A 116 31.67 35.90 -8.70
CA VAL A 116 32.73 36.12 -9.68
C VAL A 116 32.05 36.45 -11.00
N VAL A 117 32.02 37.74 -11.33
CA VAL A 117 31.72 38.19 -12.70
C VAL A 117 32.89 37.72 -13.57
N ILE A 118 32.68 36.71 -14.40
CA ILE A 118 33.73 36.21 -15.29
C ILE A 118 33.69 37.02 -16.59
N ASN A 119 34.77 37.76 -16.86
CA ASN A 119 35.16 38.26 -18.19
C ASN A 119 34.11 39.02 -19.02
N ASN A 120 33.41 40.03 -18.48
CA ASN A 120 32.41 40.81 -19.25
C ASN A 120 31.27 39.96 -19.86
N GLU A 121 31.16 38.68 -19.49
CA GLU A 121 30.09 37.77 -19.89
C GLU A 121 29.07 37.67 -18.74
N LYS A 122 27.78 37.68 -19.12
CA LYS A 122 26.64 38.01 -18.23
C LYS A 122 26.20 36.81 -17.40
N GLY A 123 27.07 36.29 -16.53
CA GLY A 123 26.78 35.07 -15.77
C GLY A 123 27.61 34.88 -14.49
N GLY A 124 27.24 33.88 -13.72
CA GLY A 124 27.92 33.46 -12.49
C GLY A 124 27.82 31.96 -12.26
N TYR A 125 28.38 31.47 -11.15
CA TYR A 125 28.29 30.06 -10.78
C TYR A 125 27.96 29.90 -9.29
N PHE A 126 27.31 28.79 -8.96
CA PHE A 126 27.04 28.38 -7.58
C PHE A 126 27.22 26.87 -7.42
N ASN A 127 27.52 26.44 -6.19
CA ASN A 127 27.63 25.03 -5.88
C ASN A 127 26.27 24.49 -5.42
N LEU A 128 25.82 23.41 -6.04
CA LEU A 128 24.67 22.63 -5.60
C LEU A 128 25.13 21.36 -4.92
N THR A 129 24.73 21.15 -3.67
CA THR A 129 24.99 19.91 -2.93
C THR A 129 23.68 19.20 -2.63
N GLY A 130 23.54 17.95 -3.08
CA GLY A 130 22.36 17.13 -2.78
C GLY A 130 22.34 16.70 -1.30
N LYS A 131 21.27 17.02 -0.57
CA LYS A 131 21.11 16.65 0.85
C LYS A 131 20.12 15.51 1.08
N PHE A 132 19.00 15.51 0.36
CA PHE A 132 17.94 14.51 0.54
C PHE A 132 17.23 14.20 -0.77
N ILE A 133 16.65 13.01 -0.88
CA ILE A 133 15.93 12.56 -2.08
C ILE A 133 14.69 13.41 -2.35
N GLY A 134 14.51 13.85 -3.60
CA GLY A 134 13.34 14.65 -3.98
C GLY A 134 13.61 15.56 -5.16
N TYR A 135 12.65 16.44 -5.43
CA TYR A 135 12.80 17.55 -6.36
C TYR A 135 12.70 18.86 -5.59
N THR A 136 13.58 19.80 -5.94
CA THR A 136 13.45 21.19 -5.53
C THR A 136 13.70 22.08 -6.73
N GLU A 137 13.28 23.32 -6.60
CA GLU A 137 13.57 24.37 -7.57
C GLU A 137 14.63 25.29 -6.99
N VAL A 138 15.65 25.54 -7.79
CA VAL A 138 16.68 26.53 -7.50
C VAL A 138 16.35 27.79 -8.27
N GLN A 139 16.36 28.93 -7.58
CA GLN A 139 16.09 30.24 -8.15
C GLN A 139 17.23 31.17 -7.82
N ILE A 140 17.58 32.02 -8.78
CA ILE A 140 18.48 33.15 -8.58
C ILE A 140 17.64 34.36 -8.16
N LEU A 141 18.02 34.95 -7.04
CA LEU A 141 17.57 36.26 -6.58
C LEU A 141 18.47 37.33 -7.18
N ARG A 142 17.85 38.39 -7.67
CA ARG A 142 18.53 39.62 -8.07
C ARG A 142 18.15 40.71 -7.06
N ARG A 143 19.13 41.34 -6.43
CA ARG A 143 18.96 42.42 -5.45
C ARG A 143 19.67 43.68 -5.95
N ARG A 144 18.93 44.80 -6.03
CA ARG A 144 19.49 46.14 -6.34
C ARG A 144 19.70 46.99 -5.08
N ASN A 145 18.83 46.81 -4.07
CA ASN A 145 18.81 47.44 -2.74
C ASN A 145 17.90 46.59 -1.80
N GLU A 146 17.84 46.85 -0.49
CA GLU A 146 17.02 46.07 0.48
C GLU A 146 15.52 45.95 0.09
N SER A 147 15.00 46.83 -0.77
CA SER A 147 13.57 46.92 -1.11
C SER A 147 13.15 46.32 -2.46
N GLN A 148 14.09 45.93 -3.34
CA GLN A 148 13.77 45.34 -4.65
C GLN A 148 14.47 43.99 -4.85
N ILE A 149 13.72 42.91 -4.59
CA ILE A 149 14.13 41.52 -4.81
C ILE A 149 13.30 40.93 -5.95
N GLU A 150 13.97 40.53 -7.02
CA GLU A 150 13.36 39.84 -8.15
C GLU A 150 13.82 38.38 -8.15
N ARG A 151 12.94 37.46 -8.59
CA ARG A 151 13.24 36.02 -8.70
C ARG A 151 13.39 35.62 -10.16
N SER A 152 14.34 34.76 -10.48
CA SER A 152 14.45 34.20 -11.83
C SER A 152 13.44 33.06 -12.07
N LYS A 153 13.37 32.59 -13.32
CA LYS A 153 12.82 31.26 -13.63
C LYS A 153 13.52 30.19 -12.79
N SER A 154 12.75 29.20 -12.34
CA SER A 154 13.29 28.10 -11.55
C SER A 154 13.99 27.06 -12.39
N LEU A 155 15.16 26.63 -11.93
CA LEU A 155 15.81 25.40 -12.36
C LEU A 155 15.30 24.25 -11.50
N ARG A 156 14.57 23.31 -12.09
CA ARG A 156 14.15 22.08 -11.39
C ARG A 156 15.34 21.13 -11.29
N VAL A 157 15.71 20.75 -10.07
CA VAL A 157 16.83 19.84 -9.80
C VAL A 157 16.31 18.64 -9.00
N GLY A 158 16.66 17.44 -9.45
CA GLY A 158 16.33 16.18 -8.77
C GLY A 158 17.55 15.58 -8.08
N VAL A 159 17.38 15.16 -6.84
CA VAL A 159 18.40 14.43 -6.07
C VAL A 159 18.01 12.96 -5.98
N LYS A 160 18.89 12.08 -6.44
CA LYS A 160 18.76 10.62 -6.30
C LYS A 160 19.70 10.11 -5.21
N ARG A 161 19.36 8.97 -4.63
CA ARG A 161 20.23 8.31 -3.66
C ARG A 161 21.48 7.71 -4.31
N ALA A 162 22.59 7.70 -3.59
CA ALA A 162 23.75 6.88 -3.95
C ALA A 162 23.38 5.39 -3.95
N GLU A 163 23.67 4.67 -5.04
CA GLU A 163 23.41 3.25 -5.13
C GLU A 163 24.36 2.49 -4.18
N ARG A 164 23.80 1.83 -3.16
CA ARG A 164 24.58 0.93 -2.30
C ARG A 164 24.42 -0.51 -2.81
N PRO A 165 25.44 -1.37 -2.69
CA PRO A 165 25.33 -2.77 -3.12
C PRO A 165 24.17 -3.51 -2.43
N ILE A 166 23.84 -3.09 -1.20
CA ILE A 166 22.70 -3.61 -0.43
C ILE A 166 21.34 -3.31 -1.11
N ASP A 167 21.22 -2.18 -1.82
CA ASP A 167 19.98 -1.76 -2.49
C ASP A 167 19.75 -2.61 -3.77
N LYS A 168 20.84 -3.02 -4.46
CA LYS A 168 20.79 -3.98 -5.57
C LYS A 168 20.39 -5.37 -5.09
N ALA A 169 20.98 -5.82 -3.98
CA ALA A 169 20.62 -7.09 -3.35
C ALA A 169 19.14 -7.09 -2.92
N PHE A 170 18.66 -6.01 -2.28
CA PHE A 170 17.26 -5.84 -1.90
C PHE A 170 16.31 -5.99 -3.10
N THR A 171 16.63 -5.27 -4.18
CA THR A 171 15.83 -5.27 -5.41
C THR A 171 15.79 -6.67 -6.03
N GLY A 172 16.93 -7.36 -6.12
CA GLY A 172 17.00 -8.73 -6.62
C GLY A 172 16.18 -9.72 -5.78
N ILE A 173 16.22 -9.58 -4.45
CA ILE A 173 15.43 -10.40 -3.53
C ILE A 173 13.93 -10.13 -3.72
N ILE A 174 13.50 -8.87 -3.86
CA ILE A 174 12.09 -8.54 -4.16
C ILE A 174 11.62 -9.24 -5.44
N VAL A 175 12.40 -9.17 -6.53
CA VAL A 175 12.05 -9.81 -7.81
C VAL A 175 11.88 -11.31 -7.63
N LEU A 176 12.82 -11.95 -6.93
CA LEU A 176 12.77 -13.39 -6.64
C LEU A 176 11.51 -13.73 -5.84
N LEU A 177 11.22 -12.97 -4.79
CA LEU A 177 10.09 -13.22 -3.90
C LEU A 177 8.75 -13.00 -4.59
N VAL A 178 8.60 -11.92 -5.39
CA VAL A 178 7.40 -11.67 -6.19
C VAL A 178 7.20 -12.79 -7.21
N SER A 179 8.27 -13.24 -7.87
CA SER A 179 8.20 -14.36 -8.83
C SER A 179 7.75 -15.65 -8.18
N ILE A 180 8.32 -16.00 -7.01
CA ILE A 180 7.92 -17.18 -6.23
C ILE A 180 6.46 -17.05 -5.77
N ALA A 181 6.02 -15.87 -5.35
CA ALA A 181 4.63 -15.64 -4.94
C ALA A 181 3.65 -15.86 -6.10
N PHE A 182 3.98 -15.38 -7.31
CA PHE A 182 3.15 -15.57 -8.51
C PHE A 182 3.12 -17.03 -8.99
N ILE A 183 4.26 -17.73 -8.93
CA ILE A 183 4.32 -19.18 -9.20
C ILE A 183 3.42 -19.92 -8.22
N ASN A 184 3.53 -19.63 -6.92
CA ASN A 184 2.71 -20.26 -5.89
C ASN A 184 1.21 -19.97 -6.06
N MET A 185 0.86 -18.74 -6.46
CA MET A 185 -0.52 -18.39 -6.78
C MET A 185 -1.05 -19.20 -7.98
N GLY A 186 -0.24 -19.38 -9.02
CA GLY A 186 -0.58 -20.28 -10.13
C GLY A 186 -0.72 -21.74 -9.69
N CYS A 187 0.13 -22.19 -8.77
CA CYS A 187 0.09 -23.54 -8.20
C CYS A 187 -1.13 -23.79 -7.30
N SER A 188 -1.62 -22.79 -6.56
CA SER A 188 -2.77 -22.93 -5.68
C SER A 188 -4.11 -22.88 -6.40
N LEU A 189 -4.10 -22.56 -7.70
CA LEU A 189 -5.30 -22.42 -8.50
C LEU A 189 -5.98 -23.77 -8.73
N ASP A 190 -7.20 -23.92 -8.20
CA ASP A 190 -8.09 -25.01 -8.56
C ASP A 190 -9.08 -24.54 -9.63
N LEU A 191 -8.81 -24.91 -10.88
CA LEU A 191 -9.65 -24.58 -12.03
C LEU A 191 -11.08 -25.11 -11.91
N LYS A 192 -11.31 -26.18 -11.14
CA LYS A 192 -12.66 -26.71 -10.92
C LYS A 192 -13.46 -25.78 -10.03
N VAL A 193 -12.86 -25.31 -8.92
CA VAL A 193 -13.48 -24.36 -7.99
C VAL A 193 -13.80 -23.06 -8.71
N VAL A 194 -12.85 -22.51 -9.47
CA VAL A 194 -13.06 -21.29 -10.26
C VAL A 194 -14.23 -21.45 -11.24
N LYS A 195 -14.28 -22.57 -11.97
CA LYS A 195 -15.37 -22.86 -12.92
C LYS A 195 -16.73 -22.96 -12.22
N GLU A 196 -16.78 -23.58 -11.04
CA GLU A 196 -18.02 -23.72 -10.28
C GLU A 196 -18.49 -22.39 -9.70
N THR A 197 -17.57 -21.59 -9.14
CA THR A 197 -17.88 -20.24 -8.63
C THR A 197 -18.33 -19.31 -9.75
N LEU A 198 -17.77 -19.42 -10.96
CA LEU A 198 -18.23 -18.67 -12.13
C LEU A 198 -19.66 -18.99 -12.59
N ARG A 199 -20.24 -20.14 -12.18
CA ARG A 199 -21.67 -20.41 -12.41
C ARG A 199 -22.58 -19.53 -11.57
N ARG A 200 -22.06 -18.88 -10.52
CA ARG A 200 -22.75 -17.90 -9.66
C ARG A 200 -22.09 -16.52 -9.85
N PRO A 201 -22.31 -15.85 -11.00
CA PRO A 201 -21.46 -14.73 -11.44
C PRO A 201 -21.61 -13.46 -10.61
N VAL A 202 -22.67 -13.31 -9.81
CA VAL A 202 -22.94 -12.06 -9.09
C VAL A 202 -21.81 -11.69 -8.13
N GLY A 203 -21.31 -12.64 -7.34
CA GLY A 203 -20.20 -12.38 -6.41
C GLY A 203 -18.91 -11.94 -7.13
N PRO A 204 -18.39 -12.76 -8.08
CA PRO A 204 -17.23 -12.40 -8.88
C PRO A 204 -17.38 -11.07 -9.65
N MET A 205 -18.57 -10.76 -10.15
CA MET A 205 -18.83 -9.50 -10.86
C MET A 205 -18.76 -8.29 -9.93
N ILE A 206 -19.29 -8.38 -8.71
CA ILE A 206 -19.12 -7.33 -7.70
C ILE A 206 -17.64 -7.13 -7.41
N GLY A 207 -16.90 -8.22 -7.15
CA GLY A 207 -15.46 -8.17 -6.92
C GLY A 207 -14.72 -7.48 -8.07
N PHE A 208 -15.02 -7.83 -9.32
CA PHE A 208 -14.40 -7.22 -10.49
C PHE A 208 -14.68 -5.71 -10.61
N VAL A 209 -15.93 -5.29 -10.42
CA VAL A 209 -16.33 -3.87 -10.48
C VAL A 209 -15.72 -3.08 -9.32
N SER A 210 -15.73 -3.65 -8.12
CA SER A 210 -15.06 -3.07 -6.95
C SER A 210 -13.56 -2.87 -7.22
N GLN A 211 -12.90 -3.88 -7.78
CA GLN A 211 -11.45 -3.88 -7.97
C GLN A 211 -10.98 -2.94 -9.06
N PHE A 212 -11.68 -2.89 -10.20
CA PHE A 212 -11.21 -2.17 -11.37
C PHE A 212 -12.06 -0.98 -11.78
N ALA A 213 -13.11 -0.64 -11.03
CA ALA A 213 -13.81 0.63 -11.17
C ALA A 213 -13.73 1.44 -9.88
N PHE A 214 -14.24 0.91 -8.76
CA PHE A 214 -14.30 1.68 -7.52
C PHE A 214 -12.91 2.01 -6.97
N MET A 215 -12.02 1.02 -6.87
CA MET A 215 -10.70 1.22 -6.26
C MET A 215 -9.77 2.21 -6.99
N PRO A 216 -9.63 2.16 -8.33
CA PRO A 216 -8.86 3.16 -9.07
C PRO A 216 -9.43 4.57 -8.91
N LEU A 217 -10.76 4.71 -8.98
CA LEU A 217 -11.44 6.00 -8.83
C LEU A 217 -11.29 6.56 -7.41
N CYS A 218 -11.45 5.71 -6.39
CA CYS A 218 -11.25 6.06 -4.99
C CYS A 218 -9.81 6.52 -4.75
N ALA A 219 -8.82 5.77 -5.24
CA ALA A 219 -7.41 6.13 -5.11
C ALA A 219 -7.08 7.45 -5.82
N PHE A 220 -7.65 7.70 -7.01
CA PHE A 220 -7.49 8.96 -7.73
C PHE A 220 -8.04 10.15 -6.95
N VAL A 221 -9.28 10.05 -6.45
CA VAL A 221 -9.92 11.12 -5.67
C VAL A 221 -9.18 11.37 -4.36
N LEU A 222 -8.82 10.31 -3.63
CA LEU A 222 -8.02 10.44 -2.41
C LEU A 222 -6.65 11.08 -2.69
N GLY A 223 -6.03 10.75 -3.83
CA GLY A 223 -4.77 11.35 -4.26
C GLY A 223 -4.90 12.86 -4.44
N LEU A 224 -5.91 13.31 -5.18
CA LEU A 224 -6.17 14.73 -5.40
C LEU A 224 -6.45 15.50 -4.10
N LEU A 225 -7.18 14.88 -3.16
CA LEU A 225 -7.54 15.50 -1.89
C LEU A 225 -6.37 15.58 -0.90
N LEU A 226 -5.59 14.50 -0.78
CA LEU A 226 -4.54 14.38 0.25
C LEU A 226 -3.18 14.90 -0.23
N PHE A 227 -2.90 14.86 -1.54
CA PHE A 227 -1.59 15.18 -2.10
C PHE A 227 -1.64 16.22 -3.22
N PRO A 228 -2.35 17.37 -3.09
CA PRO A 228 -2.51 18.32 -4.19
C PRO A 228 -1.20 18.93 -4.73
N LYS A 229 -0.11 18.88 -3.93
CA LYS A 229 1.21 19.39 -4.30
C LYS A 229 2.27 18.30 -4.51
N ASN A 230 1.93 17.03 -4.30
CA ASN A 230 2.87 15.90 -4.33
C ASN A 230 2.40 14.84 -5.33
N PRO A 231 2.55 15.08 -6.65
CA PRO A 231 2.02 14.19 -7.68
C PRO A 231 2.66 12.79 -7.66
N GLU A 232 3.86 12.64 -7.11
CA GLU A 232 4.52 11.34 -6.89
C GLU A 232 3.76 10.48 -5.87
N LEU A 233 3.27 11.09 -4.79
CA LEU A 233 2.45 10.37 -3.79
C LEU A 233 1.07 10.03 -4.34
N GLN A 234 0.49 10.91 -5.16
CA GLN A 234 -0.77 10.63 -5.87
C GLN A 234 -0.64 9.41 -6.78
N LEU A 235 0.42 9.37 -7.57
CA LEU A 235 0.65 8.28 -8.51
C LEU A 235 0.91 6.95 -7.76
N GLY A 236 1.68 6.97 -6.68
CA GLY A 236 1.84 5.83 -5.78
C GLY A 236 0.51 5.27 -5.26
N LEU A 237 -0.39 6.16 -4.80
CA LEU A 237 -1.73 5.77 -4.34
C LEU A 237 -2.58 5.22 -5.48
N PHE A 238 -2.59 5.90 -6.63
CA PHE A 238 -3.37 5.51 -7.80
C PHE A 238 -3.01 4.13 -8.32
N VAL A 239 -1.71 3.83 -8.47
CA VAL A 239 -1.23 2.50 -8.89
C VAL A 239 -1.59 1.43 -7.85
N THR A 240 -1.60 1.77 -6.56
CA THR A 240 -2.10 0.87 -5.50
C THR A 240 -3.57 0.53 -5.69
N GLY A 241 -4.42 1.52 -6.02
CA GLY A 241 -5.84 1.28 -6.32
C GLY A 241 -6.10 0.53 -7.63
N CYS A 242 -5.18 0.62 -8.59
CA CYS A 242 -5.26 -0.14 -9.85
C CYS A 242 -4.81 -1.60 -9.72
N SER A 243 -4.17 -1.94 -8.61
CA SER A 243 -3.67 -3.30 -8.38
C SER A 243 -4.82 -4.29 -8.17
N PRO A 244 -4.61 -5.60 -8.42
CA PRO A 244 -5.59 -6.62 -8.13
C PRO A 244 -5.67 -6.91 -6.63
N GLY A 245 -6.61 -7.77 -6.23
CA GLY A 245 -6.73 -8.27 -4.86
C GLY A 245 -5.43 -8.91 -4.39
N GLY A 246 -5.06 -8.65 -3.12
CA GLY A 246 -3.83 -9.14 -2.52
C GLY A 246 -3.96 -10.57 -2.01
N GLY A 247 -2.91 -11.39 -2.13
CA GLY A 247 -2.94 -12.80 -1.70
C GLY A 247 -3.24 -13.03 -0.21
N GLY A 248 -3.14 -11.98 0.62
CA GLY A 248 -3.58 -12.00 2.01
C GLY A 248 -5.09 -12.01 2.22
N SER A 249 -5.90 -11.66 1.21
CA SER A 249 -7.37 -11.63 1.29
C SER A 249 -7.94 -13.01 1.57
N ASN A 250 -7.35 -14.06 1.00
CA ASN A 250 -7.74 -15.45 1.23
C ASN A 250 -7.59 -15.84 2.71
N LEU A 251 -6.49 -15.43 3.35
CA LEU A 251 -6.24 -15.72 4.76
C LEU A 251 -7.23 -14.97 5.65
N TRP A 252 -7.46 -13.69 5.38
CA TRP A 252 -8.42 -12.89 6.14
C TRP A 252 -9.85 -13.35 5.97
N THR A 253 -10.25 -13.73 4.75
CA THR A 253 -11.56 -14.33 4.47
C THR A 253 -11.75 -15.61 5.26
N TYR A 254 -10.74 -16.49 5.29
CA TYR A 254 -10.78 -17.71 6.10
C TYR A 254 -10.88 -17.41 7.61
N ILE A 255 -10.09 -16.46 8.12
CA ILE A 255 -10.10 -16.09 9.55
C ILE A 255 -11.44 -15.48 9.98
N LEU A 256 -12.11 -14.75 9.08
CA LEU A 256 -13.38 -14.09 9.33
C LEU A 256 -14.59 -14.98 8.97
N ASP A 257 -14.39 -16.29 8.79
CA ASP A 257 -15.44 -17.26 8.42
C ASP A 257 -16.23 -16.87 7.14
N GLY A 258 -15.55 -16.26 6.17
CA GLY A 258 -16.10 -15.90 4.87
C GLY A 258 -15.97 -17.01 3.82
N ASN A 259 -16.58 -16.80 2.65
CA ASN A 259 -16.53 -17.75 1.54
C ASN A 259 -15.14 -17.76 0.87
N LEU A 260 -14.29 -18.69 1.30
CA LEU A 260 -12.92 -18.84 0.78
C LEU A 260 -12.88 -19.15 -0.72
N ASN A 261 -13.79 -19.99 -1.23
CA ASN A 261 -13.83 -20.34 -2.65
C ASN A 261 -14.12 -19.12 -3.52
N LEU A 262 -15.00 -18.23 -3.04
CA LEU A 262 -15.30 -16.96 -3.69
C LEU A 262 -14.09 -16.02 -3.68
N SER A 263 -13.42 -15.83 -2.53
CA SER A 263 -12.22 -14.97 -2.43
C SER A 263 -11.12 -15.46 -3.37
N VAL A 264 -10.76 -16.74 -3.35
CA VAL A 264 -9.73 -17.30 -4.24
C VAL A 264 -10.07 -17.08 -5.71
N THR A 265 -11.35 -17.25 -6.08
CA THR A 265 -11.82 -17.02 -7.45
C THR A 265 -11.70 -15.54 -7.84
N MET A 266 -12.11 -14.61 -6.98
CA MET A 266 -12.00 -13.18 -7.24
C MET A 266 -10.54 -12.71 -7.33
N THR A 267 -9.65 -13.19 -6.45
CA THR A 267 -8.21 -12.87 -6.51
C THR A 267 -7.59 -13.38 -7.80
N CYS A 268 -7.96 -14.59 -8.23
CA CYS A 268 -7.52 -15.15 -9.50
C CYS A 268 -7.97 -14.28 -10.68
N ILE A 269 -9.28 -14.04 -10.80
CA ILE A 269 -9.85 -13.25 -11.89
C ILE A 269 -9.22 -11.86 -11.92
N SER A 270 -9.08 -11.22 -10.76
CA SER A 270 -8.51 -9.88 -10.68
C SER A 270 -7.03 -9.88 -11.07
N THR A 271 -6.23 -10.85 -10.63
CA THR A 271 -4.81 -10.90 -10.98
C THR A 271 -4.60 -11.08 -12.48
N PHE A 272 -5.42 -11.90 -13.14
CA PHE A 272 -5.40 -12.00 -14.60
C PHE A 272 -5.87 -10.71 -15.29
N ALA A 273 -6.95 -10.11 -14.79
CA ALA A 273 -7.47 -8.87 -15.36
C ALA A 273 -6.52 -7.69 -15.17
N ALA A 274 -5.72 -7.67 -14.10
CA ALA A 274 -4.76 -6.61 -13.81
C ALA A 274 -3.74 -6.38 -14.94
N PHE A 275 -3.37 -7.42 -15.68
CA PHE A 275 -2.46 -7.29 -16.83
C PHE A 275 -3.00 -6.33 -17.90
N ALA A 276 -4.31 -6.27 -18.08
CA ALA A 276 -4.97 -5.33 -19.00
C ALA A 276 -5.41 -4.05 -18.28
N MET A 277 -5.95 -4.19 -17.06
CA MET A 277 -6.56 -3.07 -16.34
C MET A 277 -5.53 -2.06 -15.82
N ILE A 278 -4.35 -2.49 -15.37
CA ILE A 278 -3.31 -1.57 -14.88
C ILE A 278 -2.81 -0.66 -16.02
N PRO A 279 -2.40 -1.17 -17.20
CA PRO A 279 -2.11 -0.32 -18.34
C PRO A 279 -3.29 0.56 -18.73
N PHE A 280 -4.51 0.01 -18.82
CA PHE A 280 -5.72 0.77 -19.18
C PHE A 280 -5.94 2.01 -18.28
N TRP A 281 -5.87 1.84 -16.96
CA TRP A 281 -5.99 2.96 -16.01
C TRP A 281 -4.82 3.92 -16.09
N SER A 282 -3.61 3.42 -16.34
CA SER A 282 -2.41 4.26 -16.55
C SER A 282 -2.51 5.12 -17.81
N PHE A 283 -3.11 4.59 -18.90
CA PHE A 283 -3.35 5.32 -20.15
C PHE A 283 -4.53 6.30 -20.08
N THR A 284 -5.43 6.16 -19.10
CA THR A 284 -6.62 7.01 -18.94
C THR A 284 -6.41 8.03 -17.83
N LEU A 285 -6.89 7.76 -16.60
CA LEU A 285 -6.76 8.68 -15.46
C LEU A 285 -5.30 8.88 -15.05
N GLY A 286 -4.44 7.87 -15.23
CA GLY A 286 -3.02 7.99 -14.97
C GLY A 286 -2.42 9.18 -15.70
N ARG A 287 -2.81 9.46 -16.96
CA ARG A 287 -2.31 10.61 -17.72
C ARG A 287 -2.46 11.94 -17.00
N ILE A 288 -3.57 12.11 -16.27
CA ILE A 288 -3.84 13.34 -15.52
C ILE A 288 -2.83 13.46 -14.37
N VAL A 289 -2.63 12.39 -13.61
CA VAL A 289 -1.67 12.35 -12.49
C VAL A 289 -0.22 12.53 -12.99
N PHE A 290 0.14 11.84 -14.07
CA PHE A 290 1.48 11.93 -14.67
C PHE A 290 1.77 13.28 -15.33
N SER A 291 0.76 13.94 -15.91
CA SER A 291 0.94 15.29 -16.46
C SER A 291 1.37 16.30 -15.40
N GLN A 292 1.01 16.06 -14.14
CA GLN A 292 1.36 16.91 -13.01
C GLN A 292 2.76 16.62 -12.46
N SER A 293 3.30 15.40 -12.60
CA SER A 293 4.63 15.03 -12.07
C SER A 293 5.82 15.44 -12.96
N ALA A 294 5.55 15.94 -14.17
CA ALA A 294 6.54 16.10 -15.26
C ALA A 294 7.31 14.82 -15.62
N ILE A 295 6.80 13.65 -15.18
CA ILE A 295 7.36 12.35 -15.51
C ILE A 295 6.78 11.94 -16.86
N GLN A 296 7.64 11.70 -17.86
CA GLN A 296 7.19 11.04 -19.08
C GLN A 296 6.74 9.62 -18.77
N ILE A 297 5.51 9.30 -19.15
CA ILE A 297 4.88 8.02 -18.80
C ILE A 297 5.59 6.90 -19.54
N PRO A 298 6.24 5.96 -18.82
CA PRO A 298 6.98 4.88 -19.46
C PRO A 298 6.02 3.74 -19.86
N TYR A 299 5.07 4.04 -20.75
CA TYR A 299 3.99 3.12 -21.13
C TYR A 299 4.49 1.75 -21.59
N MET A 300 5.53 1.72 -22.42
CA MET A 300 6.14 0.47 -22.86
C MET A 300 6.73 -0.32 -21.69
N ARG A 301 7.33 0.34 -20.69
CA ARG A 301 7.84 -0.35 -19.51
C ARG A 301 6.70 -0.87 -18.64
N ILE A 302 5.62 -0.11 -18.48
CA ILE A 302 4.43 -0.55 -17.72
C ILE A 302 3.86 -1.83 -18.34
N VAL A 303 3.67 -1.85 -19.65
CA VAL A 303 3.17 -3.02 -20.38
C VAL A 303 4.15 -4.20 -20.28
N THR A 304 5.45 -3.97 -20.49
CA THR A 304 6.46 -5.03 -20.41
C THR A 304 6.57 -5.61 -19.01
N MET A 305 6.51 -4.80 -17.96
CA MET A 305 6.59 -5.28 -16.56
C MET A 305 5.30 -6.02 -16.16
N ALA A 306 4.14 -5.53 -16.59
CA ALA A 306 2.88 -6.24 -16.41
C ALA A 306 2.90 -7.61 -17.13
N ALA A 307 3.38 -7.65 -18.37
CA ALA A 307 3.55 -8.89 -19.12
C ALA A 307 4.60 -9.82 -18.48
N GLY A 308 5.67 -9.27 -17.90
CA GLY A 308 6.69 -10.03 -17.18
C GLY A 308 6.13 -10.80 -15.99
N LEU A 309 5.12 -10.26 -15.31
CA LEU A 309 4.41 -10.95 -14.21
C LEU A 309 3.50 -12.10 -14.69
N VAL A 310 3.14 -12.15 -15.98
CA VAL A 310 2.38 -13.28 -16.57
C VAL A 310 3.23 -14.55 -16.60
N VAL A 311 4.53 -14.42 -16.85
CA VAL A 311 5.46 -15.55 -16.98
C VAL A 311 5.49 -16.44 -15.72
N PRO A 312 5.79 -15.93 -14.51
CA PRO A 312 5.79 -16.76 -13.30
C PRO A 312 4.42 -17.36 -12.99
N LEU A 313 3.32 -16.62 -13.26
CA LEU A 313 1.97 -17.15 -13.06
C LEU A 313 1.66 -18.32 -14.00
N ALA A 314 2.00 -18.18 -15.29
CA ALA A 314 1.83 -19.23 -16.29
C ALA A 314 2.66 -20.47 -15.95
N VAL A 315 3.88 -20.28 -15.45
CA VAL A 315 4.73 -21.36 -14.93
C VAL A 315 4.05 -22.08 -13.76
N GLY A 316 3.50 -21.34 -12.79
CA GLY A 316 2.76 -21.93 -11.67
C GLY A 316 1.57 -22.79 -12.12
N ILE A 317 0.79 -22.29 -13.08
CA ILE A 317 -0.35 -23.03 -13.65
C ILE A 317 0.11 -24.27 -14.42
N ALA A 318 1.21 -24.16 -15.18
CA ALA A 318 1.80 -25.31 -15.86
C ALA A 318 2.25 -26.37 -14.85
N ILE A 319 2.90 -25.98 -13.75
CA ILE A 319 3.29 -26.90 -12.67
C ILE A 319 2.06 -27.56 -12.06
N ARG A 320 0.99 -26.81 -11.77
CA ARG A 320 -0.27 -27.37 -11.26
C ARG A 320 -0.88 -28.40 -12.21
N ARG A 321 -0.80 -28.18 -13.52
CA ARG A 321 -1.37 -29.05 -14.56
C ARG A 321 -0.55 -30.30 -14.81
N PHE A 322 0.77 -30.18 -14.91
CA PHE A 322 1.66 -31.28 -15.30
C PHE A 322 2.29 -32.02 -14.12
N LEU A 323 2.49 -31.34 -12.98
CA LEU A 323 3.21 -31.85 -11.80
C LEU A 323 2.44 -31.55 -10.50
N PRO A 324 1.22 -32.08 -10.30
CA PRO A 324 0.36 -31.71 -9.17
C PRO A 324 1.01 -31.97 -7.80
N ARG A 325 1.79 -33.05 -7.66
CA ARG A 325 2.54 -33.35 -6.43
C ARG A 325 3.56 -32.27 -6.08
N VAL A 326 4.21 -31.68 -7.09
CA VAL A 326 5.16 -30.57 -6.89
C VAL A 326 4.39 -29.30 -6.52
N ALA A 327 3.26 -29.03 -7.18
CA ALA A 327 2.40 -27.91 -6.85
C ALA A 327 1.93 -27.96 -5.38
N ASP A 328 1.53 -29.12 -4.89
CA ASP A 328 1.08 -29.27 -3.49
C ASP A 328 2.22 -29.00 -2.49
N VAL A 329 3.46 -29.40 -2.81
CA VAL A 329 4.64 -29.07 -1.99
C VAL A 329 4.92 -27.57 -2.00
N LEU A 330 4.90 -26.93 -3.18
CA LEU A 330 5.10 -25.49 -3.31
C LEU A 330 4.06 -24.68 -2.52
N VAL A 331 2.78 -25.05 -2.65
CA VAL A 331 1.69 -24.44 -1.88
C VAL A 331 1.87 -24.65 -0.37
N LYS A 332 2.37 -25.81 0.07
CA LYS A 332 2.66 -26.06 1.49
C LYS A 332 3.82 -25.20 2.00
N MET A 333 4.83 -24.95 1.16
CA MET A 333 5.97 -24.07 1.48
C MET A 333 5.60 -22.58 1.52
N LEU A 334 4.43 -22.20 0.99
CA LEU A 334 4.00 -20.81 0.94
C LEU A 334 3.89 -20.17 2.34
N LYS A 335 3.33 -20.87 3.33
CA LYS A 335 3.16 -20.33 4.70
C LYS A 335 4.49 -19.95 5.37
N PRO A 336 5.48 -20.86 5.49
CA PRO A 336 6.77 -20.49 6.09
C PRO A 336 7.52 -19.45 5.25
N MET A 337 7.45 -19.51 3.91
CA MET A 337 8.06 -18.50 3.05
C MET A 337 7.44 -17.11 3.22
N ALA A 338 6.11 -17.01 3.29
CA ALA A 338 5.41 -15.74 3.52
C ALA A 338 5.78 -15.14 4.89
N SER A 339 5.89 -15.97 5.93
CA SER A 339 6.36 -15.52 7.25
C SER A 339 7.79 -14.99 7.20
N LEU A 340 8.70 -15.71 6.54
CA LEU A 340 10.09 -15.26 6.37
C LEU A 340 10.16 -13.96 5.58
N PHE A 341 9.33 -13.82 4.55
CA PHE A 341 9.23 -12.62 3.72
C PHE A 341 8.77 -11.41 4.56
N ILE A 342 7.73 -11.55 5.37
CA ILE A 342 7.28 -10.46 6.25
C ILE A 342 8.41 -10.01 7.18
N VAL A 343 9.12 -10.95 7.80
CA VAL A 343 10.27 -10.62 8.67
C VAL A 343 11.38 -9.93 7.88
N PHE A 344 11.71 -10.42 6.68
CA PHE A 344 12.71 -9.82 5.80
C PHE A 344 12.36 -8.37 5.43
N ILE A 345 11.11 -8.09 5.04
CA ILE A 345 10.67 -6.74 4.71
C ILE A 345 10.67 -5.82 5.94
N ILE A 346 10.26 -6.32 7.10
CA ILE A 346 10.28 -5.52 8.33
C ILE A 346 11.72 -5.18 8.74
N VAL A 347 12.63 -6.14 8.75
CA VAL A 347 14.00 -5.90 9.25
C VAL A 347 14.83 -5.16 8.20
N PHE A 348 14.93 -5.75 7.01
CA PHE A 348 15.82 -5.27 5.96
C PHE A 348 15.17 -4.19 5.10
N GLY A 349 13.86 -4.28 4.85
CA GLY A 349 13.11 -3.25 4.13
C GLY A 349 13.05 -1.94 4.92
N VAL A 350 12.80 -1.98 6.24
CA VAL A 350 12.84 -0.76 7.06
C VAL A 350 14.24 -0.16 7.08
N TYR A 351 15.28 -0.97 7.33
CA TYR A 351 16.66 -0.49 7.37
C TYR A 351 17.10 0.16 6.05
N THR A 352 16.78 -0.46 4.91
CA THR A 352 17.16 0.08 3.59
C THR A 352 16.34 1.32 3.22
N ASN A 353 15.10 1.45 3.72
CA ASN A 353 14.16 2.51 3.35
C ASN A 353 13.82 3.47 4.50
N LEU A 354 14.73 3.69 5.48
CA LEU A 354 14.53 4.64 6.58
C LEU A 354 14.16 6.06 6.09
N TYR A 355 14.70 6.47 4.93
CA TYR A 355 14.37 7.76 4.30
C TYR A 355 12.88 7.87 3.92
N MET A 356 12.21 6.77 3.54
CA MET A 356 10.79 6.81 3.18
C MET A 356 9.95 7.27 4.36
N PHE A 357 10.30 6.85 5.57
CA PHE A 357 9.59 7.25 6.79
C PHE A 357 9.73 8.75 7.10
N GLN A 358 10.79 9.41 6.63
CA GLN A 358 10.93 10.87 6.74
C GLN A 358 10.01 11.61 5.76
N ILE A 359 9.62 10.96 4.66
CA ILE A 359 8.65 11.48 3.68
C ILE A 359 7.21 11.20 4.13
N MET A 360 6.99 10.15 4.91
CA MET A 360 5.67 9.75 5.41
C MET A 360 5.12 10.76 6.43
N GLY A 361 4.47 11.81 5.95
CA GLY A 361 3.63 12.68 6.78
C GLY A 361 2.30 12.03 7.17
N TRP A 362 1.52 12.72 7.99
CA TRP A 362 0.17 12.26 8.39
C TRP A 362 -0.72 11.96 7.17
N GLN A 363 -0.60 12.72 6.07
CA GLN A 363 -1.38 12.49 4.84
C GLN A 363 -1.14 11.10 4.24
N VAL A 364 0.09 10.58 4.33
CA VAL A 364 0.46 9.27 3.79
C VAL A 364 -0.19 8.15 4.59
N PHE A 365 -0.20 8.27 5.93
CA PHE A 365 -0.87 7.30 6.78
C PHE A 365 -2.39 7.36 6.63
N THR A 366 -2.96 8.56 6.52
CA THR A 366 -4.38 8.72 6.22
C THR A 366 -4.74 8.09 4.88
N ALA A 367 -3.97 8.34 3.81
CA ALA A 367 -4.19 7.71 2.51
C ALA A 367 -4.09 6.17 2.59
N GLY A 368 -3.03 5.68 3.26
CA GLY A 368 -2.75 4.26 3.42
C GLY A 368 -3.85 3.51 4.21
N PHE A 369 -4.49 4.17 5.17
CA PHE A 369 -5.64 3.63 5.91
C PHE A 369 -6.96 3.78 5.14
N SER A 370 -7.23 4.96 4.58
CA SER A 370 -8.50 5.29 3.95
C SER A 370 -8.78 4.44 2.71
N LEU A 371 -7.77 4.15 1.88
CA LEU A 371 -8.00 3.37 0.65
C LEU A 371 -8.49 1.93 0.97
N PRO A 372 -7.80 1.11 1.78
CA PRO A 372 -8.31 -0.19 2.19
C PRO A 372 -9.64 -0.10 2.94
N PHE A 373 -9.76 0.86 3.87
CA PHE A 373 -10.96 1.02 4.69
C PHE A 373 -12.21 1.29 3.84
N LEU A 374 -12.14 2.26 2.93
CA LEU A 374 -13.24 2.57 2.00
C LEU A 374 -13.54 1.39 1.08
N GLY A 375 -12.51 0.64 0.69
CA GLY A 375 -12.67 -0.62 -0.02
C GLY A 375 -13.49 -1.65 0.74
N TYR A 376 -13.14 -1.93 2.00
CA TYR A 376 -13.88 -2.85 2.85
C TYR A 376 -15.34 -2.42 3.00
N CYS A 377 -15.58 -1.13 3.25
CA CYS A 377 -16.92 -0.57 3.36
C CYS A 377 -17.71 -0.72 2.06
N PHE A 378 -17.14 -0.32 0.92
CA PHE A 378 -17.81 -0.40 -0.38
C PHE A 378 -18.14 -1.85 -0.75
N GLY A 379 -17.18 -2.77 -0.63
CA GLY A 379 -17.40 -4.18 -0.94
C GLY A 379 -18.49 -4.81 -0.07
N ALA A 380 -18.51 -4.49 1.23
CA ALA A 380 -19.56 -4.95 2.15
C ALA A 380 -20.94 -4.40 1.77
N VAL A 381 -21.04 -3.09 1.53
CA VAL A 381 -22.30 -2.42 1.16
C VAL A 381 -22.82 -2.94 -0.19
N ALA A 382 -21.96 -3.04 -1.21
CA ALA A 382 -22.34 -3.52 -2.52
C ALA A 382 -22.86 -4.98 -2.48
N ALA A 383 -22.17 -5.86 -1.76
CA ALA A 383 -22.60 -7.25 -1.59
C ALA A 383 -23.90 -7.36 -0.78
N TYR A 384 -24.06 -6.54 0.27
CA TYR A 384 -25.26 -6.50 1.08
C TYR A 384 -26.48 -6.00 0.30
N LEU A 385 -26.34 -4.91 -0.46
CA LEU A 385 -27.42 -4.36 -1.31
C LEU A 385 -27.88 -5.36 -2.38
N LEU A 386 -26.95 -6.15 -2.92
CA LEU A 386 -27.24 -7.22 -3.87
C LEU A 386 -27.67 -8.54 -3.20
N ARG A 387 -28.00 -8.49 -1.90
CA ARG A 387 -28.55 -9.57 -1.09
C ARG A 387 -27.71 -10.85 -1.13
N ARG A 388 -26.38 -10.70 -1.07
CA ARG A 388 -25.46 -11.83 -0.94
C ARG A 388 -25.49 -12.38 0.50
N PRO A 389 -25.26 -13.69 0.70
CA PRO A 389 -25.13 -14.26 2.04
C PRO A 389 -23.93 -13.64 2.78
N ILE A 390 -23.96 -13.65 4.12
CA ILE A 390 -22.95 -12.99 4.95
C ILE A 390 -21.52 -13.45 4.65
N GLU A 391 -21.33 -14.73 4.37
CA GLU A 391 -20.04 -15.33 3.99
C GLU A 391 -19.48 -14.71 2.70
N ASP A 392 -20.35 -14.44 1.71
CA ASP A 392 -19.99 -13.78 0.46
C ASP A 392 -19.74 -12.28 0.68
N VAL A 393 -20.53 -11.63 1.55
CA VAL A 393 -20.32 -10.21 1.91
C VAL A 393 -18.95 -10.00 2.54
N ILE A 394 -18.54 -10.89 3.45
CA ILE A 394 -17.21 -10.86 4.07
C ILE A 394 -16.13 -11.07 3.02
N ALA A 395 -16.27 -12.10 2.17
CA ALA A 395 -15.30 -12.38 1.10
C ALA A 395 -15.15 -11.18 0.14
N ILE A 396 -16.24 -10.59 -0.33
CA ILE A 396 -16.22 -9.45 -1.26
C ILE A 396 -15.67 -8.19 -0.59
N SER A 397 -16.02 -7.93 0.68
CA SER A 397 -15.50 -6.81 1.45
C SER A 397 -13.98 -6.89 1.58
N VAL A 398 -13.47 -8.01 2.11
CA VAL A 398 -12.04 -8.26 2.30
C VAL A 398 -11.29 -8.20 0.98
N GLU A 399 -11.81 -8.84 -0.06
CA GLU A 399 -11.19 -8.83 -1.39
C GLU A 399 -11.11 -7.42 -1.97
N THR A 400 -12.17 -6.62 -1.80
CA THR A 400 -12.19 -5.25 -2.31
C THR A 400 -11.12 -4.41 -1.64
N GLY A 401 -11.07 -4.38 -0.30
CA GLY A 401 -10.16 -3.50 0.44
C GLY A 401 -8.70 -3.95 0.45
N LEU A 402 -8.44 -5.25 0.39
CA LEU A 402 -7.10 -5.78 0.50
C LEU A 402 -6.41 -5.82 -0.87
N GLN A 403 -5.66 -4.76 -1.16
CA GLN A 403 -4.92 -4.59 -2.42
C GLN A 403 -3.60 -5.35 -2.46
N ASN A 404 -3.16 -5.74 -3.66
CA ASN A 404 -1.81 -6.28 -3.86
C ASN A 404 -0.77 -5.16 -3.98
N THR A 405 -0.38 -4.61 -2.84
CA THR A 405 0.65 -3.55 -2.76
C THR A 405 2.01 -3.99 -3.29
N GLY A 406 2.31 -5.30 -3.27
CA GLY A 406 3.55 -5.83 -3.85
C GLY A 406 3.65 -5.62 -5.36
N ILE A 407 2.55 -5.79 -6.10
CA ILE A 407 2.49 -5.49 -7.54
C ILE A 407 2.67 -4.00 -7.79
N ALA A 408 2.01 -3.14 -6.99
CA ALA A 408 2.15 -1.70 -7.10
C ALA A 408 3.62 -1.27 -6.90
N ILE A 409 4.26 -1.75 -5.83
CA ILE A 409 5.67 -1.46 -5.52
C ILE A 409 6.59 -1.94 -6.64
N PHE A 410 6.40 -3.19 -7.09
CA PHE A 410 7.17 -3.76 -8.19
C PHE A 410 7.05 -2.88 -9.46
N LEU A 411 5.81 -2.57 -9.86
CA LEU A 411 5.57 -1.78 -11.06
C LEU A 411 6.21 -0.40 -10.96
N LEU A 412 6.02 0.32 -9.87
CA LEU A 412 6.60 1.65 -9.68
C LEU A 412 8.13 1.61 -9.70
N ARG A 413 8.74 0.62 -9.03
CA ARG A 413 10.21 0.49 -8.92
C ARG A 413 10.90 0.16 -10.23
N PHE A 414 10.26 -0.63 -11.09
CA PHE A 414 10.84 -1.10 -12.35
C PHE A 414 10.42 -0.28 -13.58
N THR A 415 9.38 0.55 -13.46
CA THR A 415 8.94 1.40 -14.57
C THR A 415 9.54 2.80 -14.48
N LEU A 416 9.62 3.38 -13.28
CA LEU A 416 10.07 4.75 -13.05
C LEU A 416 11.59 4.83 -12.86
N PRO A 417 12.23 5.92 -13.32
CA PRO A 417 13.62 6.21 -12.96
C PRO A 417 13.73 6.66 -11.50
N GLN A 418 14.94 6.64 -10.95
CA GLN A 418 15.23 7.27 -9.64
C GLN A 418 15.32 8.79 -9.80
N PRO A 419 14.82 9.62 -8.86
CA PRO A 419 14.24 9.28 -7.54
C PRO A 419 12.73 8.93 -7.56
N ASP A 420 12.05 9.03 -8.70
CA ASP A 420 10.60 8.85 -8.80
C ASP A 420 10.15 7.48 -8.30
N ALA A 421 10.88 6.43 -8.67
CA ALA A 421 10.64 5.07 -8.21
C ALA A 421 10.54 4.98 -6.67
N ASP A 422 11.41 5.70 -5.96
CA ASP A 422 11.44 5.69 -4.50
C ASP A 422 10.28 6.50 -3.91
N LEU A 423 10.06 7.72 -4.41
CA LEU A 423 8.99 8.61 -3.94
C LEU A 423 7.60 8.00 -4.13
N ASN A 424 7.36 7.35 -5.26
CA ASN A 424 6.07 6.76 -5.59
C ASN A 424 5.77 5.49 -4.76
N THR A 425 6.81 4.77 -4.29
CA THR A 425 6.61 3.55 -3.50
C THR A 425 6.20 3.80 -2.05
N VAL A 426 6.31 5.05 -1.57
CA VAL A 426 6.00 5.42 -0.17
C VAL A 426 4.56 5.10 0.20
N VAL A 427 3.58 5.51 -0.61
CA VAL A 427 2.15 5.28 -0.30
C VAL A 427 1.73 3.81 -0.36
N PRO A 428 2.14 3.01 -1.36
CA PRO A 428 1.92 1.55 -1.35
C PRO A 428 2.45 0.86 -0.09
N VAL A 429 3.63 1.26 0.40
CA VAL A 429 4.21 0.71 1.63
C VAL A 429 3.36 1.09 2.85
N ALA A 430 2.96 2.36 2.96
CA ALA A 430 2.07 2.81 4.04
C ALA A 430 0.72 2.07 4.00
N SER A 431 0.16 1.86 2.80
CA SER A 431 -1.06 1.09 2.64
C SER A 431 -0.88 -0.37 3.08
N ALA A 432 0.23 -1.02 2.74
CA ALA A 432 0.53 -2.38 3.18
C ALA A 432 0.57 -2.50 4.72
N ILE A 433 1.15 -1.51 5.40
CA ILE A 433 1.22 -1.43 6.86
C ILE A 433 -0.18 -1.22 7.48
N MET A 434 -1.01 -0.37 6.87
CA MET A 434 -2.32 0.02 7.41
C MET A 434 -3.45 -0.97 7.06
N THR A 435 -3.32 -1.74 5.98
CA THR A 435 -4.35 -2.67 5.48
C THR A 435 -4.88 -3.67 6.52
N PRO A 436 -4.04 -4.29 7.37
CA PRO A 436 -4.51 -5.27 8.36
C PRO A 436 -5.21 -4.65 9.57
N LEU A 437 -5.02 -3.35 9.82
CA LEU A 437 -5.52 -2.68 11.04
C LEU A 437 -7.05 -2.65 11.13
N PRO A 438 -7.82 -2.30 10.08
CA PRO A 438 -9.28 -2.44 10.10
C PRO A 438 -9.76 -3.87 10.34
N LEU A 439 -9.07 -4.87 9.75
CA LEU A 439 -9.46 -6.28 9.85
C LEU A 439 -9.18 -6.86 11.23
N THR A 440 -8.06 -6.49 11.86
CA THR A 440 -7.76 -6.90 13.25
C THR A 440 -8.76 -6.29 14.23
N ILE A 441 -9.13 -5.01 14.06
CA ILE A 441 -10.17 -4.35 14.86
C ILE A 441 -11.50 -5.09 14.71
N ALA A 442 -11.91 -5.39 13.48
CA ALA A 442 -13.14 -6.15 13.22
C ALA A 442 -13.11 -7.53 13.92
N LEU A 443 -11.98 -8.24 13.83
CA LEU A 443 -11.79 -9.54 14.48
C LEU A 443 -11.89 -9.45 16.00
N ILE A 444 -11.27 -8.44 16.62
CA ILE A 444 -11.34 -8.21 18.07
C ILE A 444 -12.80 -7.98 18.48
N ILE A 445 -13.53 -7.12 17.76
CA ILE A 445 -14.94 -6.85 18.03
C ILE A 445 -15.78 -8.12 17.94
N LEU A 446 -15.57 -8.95 16.91
CA LEU A 446 -16.28 -10.21 16.74
C LEU A 446 -15.99 -11.18 17.89
N LYS A 447 -14.74 -11.31 18.32
CA LYS A 447 -14.37 -12.15 19.47
C LYS A 447 -14.97 -11.65 20.78
N LEU A 448 -14.97 -10.34 21.02
CA LEU A 448 -15.59 -9.75 22.21
C LEU A 448 -17.10 -9.99 22.25
N ARG A 449 -17.79 -9.87 21.10
CA ARG A 449 -19.23 -10.17 20.98
C ARG A 449 -19.52 -11.65 21.23
N ALA A 450 -18.75 -12.55 20.64
CA ALA A 450 -18.90 -14.00 20.84
C ALA A 450 -18.67 -14.40 22.30
N TRP A 451 -17.65 -13.81 22.94
CA TRP A 451 -17.39 -14.02 24.37
C TRP A 451 -18.56 -13.56 25.24
N LYS A 452 -19.10 -12.37 24.98
CA LYS A 452 -20.26 -11.81 25.71
C LYS A 452 -21.54 -12.64 25.49
N ALA A 453 -21.75 -13.18 24.30
CA ALA A 453 -22.89 -14.07 24.03
C ALA A 453 -22.77 -15.39 24.82
N LYS A 454 -21.57 -15.98 24.84
CA LYS A 454 -21.29 -17.22 25.59
C LYS A 454 -21.42 -17.02 27.10
N SER A 455 -21.00 -15.88 27.64
CA SER A 455 -21.18 -15.58 29.06
C SER A 455 -22.66 -15.46 29.44
N MET A 456 -23.48 -14.80 28.60
CA MET A 456 -24.93 -14.68 28.82
C MET A 456 -25.67 -16.03 28.74
N GLU A 457 -25.26 -16.94 27.83
CA GLU A 457 -25.81 -18.31 27.80
C GLU A 457 -25.43 -19.14 29.02
N THR A 458 -24.23 -18.93 29.56
CA THR A 458 -23.75 -19.62 30.77
C THR A 458 -24.52 -19.15 32.00
N GLU A 459 -24.81 -17.86 32.09
CA GLU A 459 -25.59 -17.24 33.18
C GLU A 459 -27.07 -17.68 33.15
N LYS A 460 -27.68 -17.84 31.96
CA LYS A 460 -29.05 -18.37 31.80
C LYS A 460 -29.19 -19.87 32.13
N LYS A 461 -28.10 -20.64 32.09
CA LYS A 461 -28.09 -22.08 32.41
C LYS A 461 -27.76 -22.37 33.88
N ALA A 462 -27.46 -21.36 34.69
CA ALA A 462 -27.29 -21.55 36.13
C ALA A 462 -28.64 -21.94 36.75
N PRO A 463 -28.75 -23.09 37.45
CA PRO A 463 -30.01 -23.49 38.08
C PRO A 463 -30.41 -22.46 39.13
N SER A 464 -31.62 -21.93 39.03
CA SER A 464 -32.23 -21.12 40.07
C SER A 464 -32.41 -22.01 41.31
N THR A 465 -31.47 -21.95 42.25
CA THR A 465 -31.61 -22.55 43.57
C THR A 465 -32.74 -21.82 44.29
N ILE A 466 -33.96 -22.32 44.13
CA ILE A 466 -35.10 -21.95 44.96
C ILE A 466 -34.76 -22.48 46.36
N LEU A 467 -34.40 -21.57 47.27
CA LEU A 467 -34.35 -21.81 48.70
C LEU A 467 -35.79 -22.10 49.16
N VAL A 468 -36.18 -23.36 49.20
CA VAL A 468 -37.38 -23.79 49.93
C VAL A 468 -36.97 -23.83 51.41
N ALA A 469 -37.39 -22.81 52.16
CA ALA A 469 -37.33 -22.81 53.61
C ALA A 469 -38.25 -23.93 54.13
N HIS A 470 -37.68 -24.94 54.78
CA HIS A 470 -38.44 -25.88 55.58
C HIS A 470 -38.33 -25.45 57.05
N ASP A 471 -39.31 -24.69 57.50
CA ASP A 471 -39.60 -24.54 58.92
C ASP A 471 -40.87 -25.32 59.25
N SER A 472 -40.76 -26.08 60.34
CA SER A 472 -41.82 -26.59 61.22
C SER A 472 -42.41 -28.01 61.00
N ILE A 473 -42.43 -28.71 62.15
CA ILE A 473 -43.35 -29.77 62.64
C ILE A 473 -42.84 -31.23 62.63
N THR A 474 -42.41 -31.68 63.81
CA THR A 474 -42.33 -33.07 64.36
C THR A 474 -43.74 -33.69 64.57
N PRO A 475 -43.97 -34.97 65.01
CA PRO A 475 -43.11 -36.15 65.25
C PRO A 475 -43.71 -37.50 64.70
N LEU A 476 -43.08 -38.63 65.09
CA LEU A 476 -43.64 -39.99 65.34
C LEU A 476 -43.31 -41.17 64.38
N THR A 477 -42.65 -42.16 65.02
CA THR A 477 -42.84 -43.62 64.96
C THR A 477 -42.55 -44.41 63.67
N TYR A 478 -41.51 -45.25 63.75
CA TYR A 478 -41.50 -46.59 63.17
C TYR A 478 -40.85 -47.59 64.15
N VAL A 479 -41.59 -48.64 64.49
CA VAL A 479 -41.15 -49.92 65.09
C VAL A 479 -41.84 -51.04 64.29
N GLU A 480 -41.13 -52.16 64.12
CA GLU A 480 -41.44 -53.41 63.38
C GLU A 480 -41.26 -53.35 61.83
N ALA A 481 -40.55 -54.27 61.16
CA ALA A 481 -40.03 -55.60 61.51
C ALA A 481 -38.65 -55.87 60.87
#